data_AF-A0A7C3HN65-F1
#
_entry.id   AF-A0A7C3HN65-F1
#
_cell.length_a   1.000
_cell.length_b   1.000
_cell.length_c   1.000
_cell.angle_alpha   90.00
_cell.angle_beta   90.00
_cell.angle_gamma   90.00
#
_symmetry.space_group_name_H-M   'P 1'
#
loop_
_entity.id
_entity.type
_entity.pdbx_description
1 polymer ?
#
loop_
_entity_poly.entity_id
_entity_poly.type
_entity_poly.pdbx_seq_one_letter_code
_entity_poly.pdbx_strand_id
1 'polypeptide(L)'
;MVNALIEQFKNFSKNNTFGHIDLPKQQKDAFTEFILTDKIKKELSAASYEAAAISAAIDMENNAIRVYGERAAEATDPEEKALFAWLSDWEKTHHQVLLDIDKELKEQVWSDNSFWPF
;
A
#
# COMPACT_ATOMS: atom_id res chain seq x y z
N MET A 1 -3.97 4.55 -12.16
CA MET A 1 -4.57 4.17 -10.87
C MET A 1 -5.80 5.03 -10.55
N VAL A 2 -5.66 6.31 -10.16
CA VAL A 2 -6.81 7.18 -9.84
C VAL A 2 -7.83 7.26 -10.99
N ASN A 3 -7.37 7.37 -12.23
CA ASN A 3 -8.27 7.39 -13.39
C ASN A 3 -9.09 6.10 -13.56
N ALA A 4 -8.47 4.94 -13.31
CA ALA A 4 -9.16 3.65 -13.40
C ALA A 4 -10.24 3.52 -12.30
N LEU A 5 -9.96 3.99 -11.08
CA LEU A 5 -10.95 4.02 -10.00
C LEU A 5 -12.08 5.00 -10.29
N ILE A 6 -11.78 6.16 -10.86
CA ILE A 6 -12.80 7.14 -11.28
C ILE A 6 -13.71 6.54 -12.37
N GLU A 7 -13.15 5.78 -13.32
CA GLU A 7 -13.93 5.09 -14.34
C GLU A 7 -14.84 4.01 -13.75
N GLN A 8 -14.32 3.19 -12.83
CA GLN A 8 -15.13 2.18 -12.15
C GLN A 8 -16.24 2.80 -11.31
N PHE A 9 -15.94 3.87 -10.56
CA PHE A 9 -16.95 4.62 -9.81
C PHE A 9 -18.03 5.21 -10.73
N LYS A 10 -17.65 5.77 -11.88
CA LYS A 10 -18.60 6.31 -12.87
C LYS A 10 -19.50 5.23 -13.46
N ASN A 11 -18.95 4.06 -13.78
CA ASN A 11 -19.73 2.94 -14.33
C ASN A 11 -20.70 2.38 -13.29
N PHE A 12 -20.21 2.13 -12.07
CA PHE A 12 -21.04 1.63 -10.99
C PHE A 12 -22.16 2.61 -10.63
N SER A 13 -21.86 3.91 -10.54
CA SER A 13 -22.87 4.94 -10.21
C SER A 13 -23.97 5.08 -11.27
N LYS A 14 -23.67 4.77 -12.54
CA LYS A 14 -24.64 4.90 -13.64
C LYS A 14 -25.45 3.63 -13.88
N ASN A 15 -24.78 2.48 -13.82
CA ASN A 15 -25.33 1.22 -14.32
C ASN A 15 -25.52 0.17 -13.21
N ASN A 16 -25.06 0.46 -11.99
CA ASN A 16 -24.98 -0.49 -10.88
C ASN A 16 -24.17 -1.76 -11.23
N THR A 17 -23.23 -1.61 -12.16
CA THR A 17 -22.32 -2.66 -12.63
C THR A 17 -20.93 -2.10 -12.79
N PHE A 18 -19.92 -2.96 -12.59
CA PHE A 18 -18.54 -2.64 -12.93
C PHE A 18 -18.34 -2.73 -14.45
N GLY A 19 -17.47 -1.89 -14.98
CA GLY A 19 -17.10 -1.95 -16.40
C GLY A 19 -15.91 -2.88 -16.59
N HIS A 20 -15.76 -3.43 -17.79
CA HIS A 20 -14.60 -4.26 -18.14
C HIS A 20 -13.29 -3.57 -17.73
N ILE A 21 -12.48 -4.28 -16.94
CA ILE A 21 -11.33 -3.66 -16.31
C ILE A 21 -10.07 -3.91 -17.12
N ASP A 22 -9.59 -2.87 -17.80
CA ASP A 22 -8.23 -2.86 -18.36
C ASP A 22 -7.25 -2.43 -17.26
N LEU A 23 -6.95 -3.37 -16.37
CA LEU A 23 -6.11 -3.11 -15.21
C LEU A 23 -4.70 -2.73 -15.64
N PRO A 24 -4.21 -1.54 -15.27
CA PRO A 24 -2.82 -1.21 -15.54
C PRO A 24 -1.94 -2.25 -14.86
N LYS A 25 -0.97 -2.80 -15.61
CA LYS A 25 0.07 -3.66 -15.04
C LYS A 25 0.71 -2.91 -13.88
N GLN A 26 0.94 -3.60 -12.76
CA GLN A 26 1.65 -3.07 -11.60
C GLN A 26 3.02 -2.56 -12.06
N GLN A 27 3.11 -1.25 -12.29
CA GLN A 27 4.37 -0.53 -12.41
C GLN A 27 4.76 -0.05 -11.01
N LYS A 28 6.05 0.24 -10.82
CA LYS A 28 6.51 0.94 -9.61
C LYS A 28 5.63 2.16 -9.41
N ASP A 29 4.94 2.20 -8.27
CA ASP A 29 4.01 3.26 -7.97
C ASP A 29 4.79 4.56 -7.75
N ALA A 30 4.21 5.69 -8.16
CA ALA A 30 4.75 7.02 -7.85
C ALA A 30 4.92 7.22 -6.34
N PHE A 31 4.09 6.55 -5.53
CA PHE A 31 4.26 6.47 -4.08
C PHE A 31 5.61 5.84 -3.69
N THR A 32 5.92 4.68 -4.28
CA THR A 32 7.19 3.98 -4.05
C THR A 32 8.38 4.84 -4.47
N GLU A 33 8.31 5.51 -5.62
CA GLU A 33 9.38 6.41 -6.09
C GLU A 33 9.59 7.61 -5.16
N PHE A 34 8.50 8.20 -4.65
CA PHE A 34 8.57 9.36 -3.76
C PHE A 34 9.16 9.00 -2.38
N ILE A 35 8.65 7.92 -1.78
CA ILE A 35 9.03 7.51 -0.43
C ILE A 35 10.46 6.97 -0.37
N LEU A 36 10.93 6.28 -1.42
CA LEU A 36 12.26 5.69 -1.46
C LEU A 36 13.40 6.71 -1.68
N THR A 37 13.11 8.01 -1.72
CA THR A 37 14.16 9.03 -1.82
C THR A 37 14.96 9.10 -0.52
N ASP A 38 16.30 9.21 -0.64
CA ASP A 38 17.21 9.28 0.52
C ASP A 38 16.86 10.42 1.49
N LYS A 39 16.28 11.51 0.96
CA LYS A 39 15.82 12.64 1.76
C LYS A 39 14.69 12.22 2.71
N ILE A 40 13.63 11.61 2.18
CA ILE A 40 12.47 11.20 2.98
C ILE A 40 12.88 10.14 4.01
N LYS A 41 13.71 9.18 3.61
CA LYS A 41 14.28 8.17 4.53
C LYS A 41 15.02 8.79 5.70
N LYS A 42 15.86 9.80 5.45
CA LYS A 42 16.63 10.49 6.48
C LYS A 42 15.77 11.39 7.38
N GLU A 43 14.69 11.95 6.86
CA GLU A 43 13.72 12.70 7.68
C GLU A 43 12.94 11.75 8.60
N LEU A 44 12.53 10.57 8.11
CA LEU A 44 11.85 9.53 8.90
C LEU A 44 12.71 8.98 10.05
N SER A 45 14.04 8.90 9.86
CA SER A 45 14.96 8.34 10.86
C SER A 45 15.25 9.27 12.04
N ALA A 46 15.01 10.57 11.87
CA ALA A 46 15.45 11.59 12.82
C ALA A 46 14.46 11.86 13.96
N ALA A 47 13.24 11.34 13.92
CA ALA A 47 12.23 11.61 14.94
C ALA A 47 11.37 10.38 15.26
N SER A 48 10.94 10.31 16.53
CA SER A 48 10.25 9.15 17.12
C SER A 48 8.75 9.08 16.77
N TYR A 49 8.18 10.16 16.25
CA TYR A 49 6.77 10.22 15.84
C TYR A 49 6.53 9.51 14.50
N GLU A 50 7.56 9.43 13.67
CA GLU A 50 7.55 8.85 12.35
C GLU A 50 7.47 7.31 12.39
N ALA A 51 8.11 6.65 13.35
CA ALA A 51 7.99 5.19 13.52
C ALA A 51 6.55 4.74 13.84
N ALA A 52 5.84 5.51 14.66
CA ALA A 52 4.42 5.27 14.95
C ALA A 52 3.54 5.50 13.70
N ALA A 53 3.86 6.51 12.88
CA ALA A 53 3.16 6.77 11.63
C ALA A 53 3.37 5.64 10.60
N ILE A 54 4.60 5.14 10.46
CA ILE A 54 4.91 3.98 9.61
C ILE A 54 4.17 2.72 10.11
N SER A 55 4.16 2.48 11.42
CA SER A 55 3.42 1.35 12.01
C SER A 55 1.92 1.45 11.73
N ALA A 56 1.32 2.64 11.90
CA ALA A 56 -0.08 2.88 11.59
C ALA A 56 -0.38 2.70 10.09
N ALA A 57 0.53 3.11 9.20
CA ALA A 57 0.40 2.90 7.76
C ALA A 57 0.43 1.39 7.42
N ILE A 58 1.35 0.62 8.00
CA ILE A 58 1.42 -0.84 7.83
C ILE A 58 0.11 -1.51 8.26
N ASP A 59 -0.45 -1.11 9.41
CA ASP A 59 -1.73 -1.64 9.89
C ASP A 59 -2.88 -1.28 8.94
N MET A 60 -2.87 -0.07 8.38
CA MET A 60 -3.84 0.37 7.39
C MET A 60 -3.77 -0.49 6.12
N GLU A 61 -2.58 -0.74 5.59
CA GLU A 61 -2.40 -1.59 4.41
C GLU A 61 -2.81 -3.05 4.69
N ASN A 62 -2.45 -3.61 5.85
CA ASN A 62 -2.91 -4.95 6.23
C ASN A 62 -4.44 -5.05 6.26
N ASN A 63 -5.10 -4.03 6.80
CA ASN A 63 -6.56 -3.99 6.82
C ASN A 63 -7.15 -3.85 5.40
N ALA A 64 -6.55 -3.02 4.55
CA ALA A 64 -6.99 -2.83 3.17
C ALA A 64 -6.83 -4.14 2.35
N ILE A 65 -5.67 -4.79 2.43
CA ILE A 65 -5.39 -6.10 1.80
C ILE A 65 -6.45 -7.12 2.21
N ARG A 66 -6.74 -7.20 3.52
CA ARG A 66 -7.75 -8.13 4.06
C ARG A 66 -9.14 -7.81 3.55
N VAL A 67 -9.60 -6.55 3.69
CA VAL A 67 -10.95 -6.14 3.27
C VAL A 67 -11.14 -6.36 1.77
N TYR A 68 -10.20 -5.94 0.94
CA TYR A 68 -10.30 -6.16 -0.51
C TYR A 68 -10.23 -7.65 -0.86
N GLY A 69 -9.39 -8.43 -0.20
CA GLY A 69 -9.34 -9.88 -0.39
C GLY A 69 -10.66 -10.58 -0.04
N GLU A 70 -11.27 -10.23 1.09
CA GLU A 70 -12.59 -10.73 1.51
C GLU A 70 -13.67 -10.35 0.49
N ARG A 71 -13.71 -9.09 0.05
CA ARG A 71 -14.67 -8.62 -0.96
C ARG A 71 -14.51 -9.33 -2.30
N ALA A 72 -13.28 -9.59 -2.73
CA ALA A 72 -13.02 -10.37 -3.95
C ALA A 72 -13.53 -11.82 -3.82
N ALA A 73 -13.46 -12.42 -2.62
CA ALA A 73 -13.95 -13.76 -2.38
C ALA A 73 -15.48 -13.85 -2.32
N GLU A 74 -16.14 -12.81 -1.80
CA GLU A 74 -17.60 -12.70 -1.69
C GLU A 74 -18.28 -12.25 -2.99
N ALA A 75 -17.56 -11.55 -3.87
CA ALA A 75 -18.10 -11.03 -5.13
C ALA A 75 -18.57 -12.14 -6.08
N THR A 76 -19.77 -11.96 -6.62
CA THR A 76 -20.37 -12.86 -7.64
C THR A 76 -20.18 -12.32 -9.05
N ASP A 77 -20.05 -11.00 -9.21
CA ASP A 77 -19.73 -10.37 -10.48
C ASP A 77 -18.23 -10.54 -10.80
N PRO A 78 -17.87 -11.07 -11.99
CA PRO A 78 -16.48 -11.30 -12.36
C PRO A 78 -15.62 -10.04 -12.38
N GLU A 79 -16.19 -8.89 -12.76
CA GLU A 79 -15.46 -7.62 -12.83
C GLU A 79 -15.27 -7.05 -11.42
N GLU A 80 -16.29 -7.10 -10.55
CA GLU A 80 -16.16 -6.76 -9.12
C GLU A 80 -15.05 -7.57 -8.44
N LYS A 81 -15.04 -8.88 -8.69
CA LYS A 81 -14.01 -9.79 -8.18
C LYS A 81 -12.61 -9.40 -8.67
N ALA A 82 -12.47 -9.11 -9.96
CA ALA A 82 -11.21 -8.70 -10.54
C ALA A 82 -10.72 -7.35 -9.98
N LEU A 83 -11.62 -6.40 -9.76
CA LEU A 83 -11.30 -5.11 -9.16
C LEU A 83 -10.76 -5.26 -7.74
N PHE A 84 -11.48 -5.98 -6.88
CA PHE A 84 -11.07 -6.16 -5.48
C PHE A 84 -9.80 -7.01 -5.35
N ALA A 85 -9.61 -8.02 -6.21
CA ALA A 85 -8.37 -8.79 -6.25
C ALA A 85 -7.19 -7.88 -6.62
N TRP A 86 -7.35 -7.04 -7.64
CA TRP A 86 -6.32 -6.09 -8.06
C TRP A 86 -6.00 -5.06 -6.97
N LEU A 87 -7.01 -4.53 -6.27
CA LEU A 87 -6.79 -3.63 -5.13
C LEU A 87 -6.01 -4.32 -4.02
N SER A 88 -6.39 -5.53 -3.63
CA SER A 88 -5.65 -6.31 -2.62
C SER A 88 -4.19 -6.53 -3.03
N ASP A 89 -3.93 -6.87 -4.29
CA ASP A 89 -2.58 -7.05 -4.78
C ASP A 89 -1.79 -5.74 -4.89
N TRP A 90 -2.46 -4.63 -5.14
CA TRP A 90 -1.84 -3.32 -5.18
C TRP A 90 -1.41 -2.86 -3.78
N GLU A 91 -2.27 -3.00 -2.75
CA GLU A 91 -1.89 -2.62 -1.37
C GLU A 91 -0.75 -3.48 -0.81
N LYS A 92 -0.59 -4.73 -1.28
CA LYS A 92 0.59 -5.55 -0.95
C LYS A 92 1.90 -4.88 -1.39
N THR A 93 1.89 -4.12 -2.49
CA THR A 93 3.08 -3.40 -2.95
C THR A 93 3.45 -2.26 -2.01
N HIS A 94 2.46 -1.52 -1.50
CA HIS A 94 2.66 -0.45 -0.53
C HIS A 94 3.12 -1.01 0.81
N HIS A 95 2.47 -2.08 1.27
CA HIS A 95 2.83 -2.79 2.49
C HIS A 95 4.30 -3.23 2.48
N GLN A 96 4.79 -3.80 1.36
CA GLN A 96 6.18 -4.22 1.26
C GLN A 96 7.15 -3.03 1.37
N VAL A 97 6.86 -1.91 0.72
CA VAL A 97 7.68 -0.69 0.81
C VAL A 97 7.72 -0.17 2.25
N LEU A 98 6.59 -0.18 2.96
CA LEU A 98 6.51 0.26 4.35
C LEU A 98 7.29 -0.67 5.30
N LEU A 99 7.25 -2.00 5.07
CA LEU A 99 8.06 -2.95 5.82
C LEU A 99 9.56 -2.73 5.61
N ASP A 100 9.98 -2.43 4.38
CA ASP A 100 11.39 -2.16 4.08
C ASP A 100 11.88 -0.91 4.82
N ILE A 101 11.04 0.14 4.90
CA ILE A 101 11.34 1.36 5.65
C ILE A 101 11.38 1.10 7.15
N ASP A 102 10.38 0.40 7.70
CA ASP A 102 10.34 0.06 9.13
C ASP A 102 11.59 -0.72 9.55
N LYS A 103 12.04 -1.65 8.71
CA LYS A 103 13.29 -2.38 8.92
C LYS A 103 14.51 -1.45 8.92
N GLU A 104 14.63 -0.57 7.93
CA GLU A 104 15.75 0.36 7.79
C GLU A 104 15.81 1.35 8.98
N LEU A 105 14.65 1.83 9.43
CA LEU A 105 14.53 2.67 10.63
C LEU A 105 14.96 1.94 11.89
N LYS A 106 14.54 0.68 12.07
CA LYS A 106 14.96 -0.15 13.22
C LYS A 106 16.48 -0.37 13.22
N GLU A 107 17.06 -0.68 12.06
CA GLU A 107 18.52 -0.87 11.92
C GLU A 107 19.29 0.41 12.26
N GLN A 108 18.82 1.58 11.82
CA GLN A 108 19.43 2.87 12.17
C GLN A 108 19.34 3.17 13.66
N VAL A 109 18.16 2.98 14.28
CA VAL A 109 17.99 3.17 15.73
C VAL A 109 18.90 2.22 16.53
N TRP A 110 19.09 0.98 16.07
CA TRP A 110 20.01 0.02 16.70
C TRP A 110 21.48 0.43 16.57
N SER A 111 21.87 0.94 15.39
CA SER A 111 23.21 1.44 15.10
C SER A 111 23.54 2.69 15.92
N ASP A 112 22.65 3.68 15.92
CA ASP A 112 22.88 4.98 16.56
C ASP A 112 22.89 4.89 18.09
N ASN A 113 22.07 4.02 18.68
CA ASN A 113 22.04 3.82 20.14
C ASN A 113 23.15 2.89 20.65
N SER A 114 24.07 2.40 19.80
CA SER A 114 25.17 1.51 20.20
C SER A 114 24.73 0.30 21.04
N PHE A 115 23.56 -0.28 20.76
CA PHE A 115 23.12 -1.54 21.38
C PHE A 115 23.80 -2.74 20.71
N TRP A 116 25.14 -2.76 20.74
CA TRP A 116 25.95 -3.92 20.41
C TRP A 116 26.26 -4.69 21.71
N PRO A 117 25.58 -5.81 22.02
CA PRO A 117 26.21 -6.82 22.84
C PRO A 117 27.06 -7.62 21.86
N PHE A 118 28.35 -7.30 21.74
CA PHE A 118 29.41 -8.11 21.11
C PHE A 118 28.97 -9.38 20.37
#